data_AF-A0AAD7QI38-F1
#
_entry.id   AF-A0AAD7QI38-F1
#
_cell.length_a   1.000
_cell.length_b   1.000
_cell.length_c   1.000
_cell.angle_alpha   90.00
_cell.angle_beta   90.00
_cell.angle_gamma   90.00
#
_symmetry.space_group_name_H-M   'P 1'
#
loop_
_entity.id
_entity.type
_entity.pdbx_description
1 polymer ?
#
loop_
_entity_poly.entity_id
_entity_poly.type
_entity_poly.pdbx_seq_one_letter_code
_entity_poly.pdbx_strand_id
1 'polypeptide(L)'
;MGISLATTTVGLWVLSVAVLIWAWRVLNWLWLTPKKLERRLRKEGFQGNSYNFWYGDSKQMTKMIMEARSKPMNPSDDDIAPHVYPHVLQTIKNYGKNSFIWLGPILRVIIMDSEQIKDIFNKIYEFPKPHTNPFIKLLATGIADYEGEKWAKHRKIINPAFNIEKLKLMLPTFYQSSNDMISKWKALVSPDGTCELDVWPSLQNFTCDVISRTAFGCSYEEGKRIFELLKVQTELIVKAKQSIYFPGLRFLPTSLNKKMKEINKDIQTSLTVIINRREKAMEADILIGNHRQGMRSFKFLAAKNQTLMD
;
A
#
# COMPACT_ATOMS: atom_id res chain seq x y z
N MET A 1 -22.60 -43.13 -21.73
CA MET A 1 -22.26 -42.95 -20.30
C MET A 1 -23.38 -42.17 -19.64
N GLY A 2 -24.32 -42.86 -18.99
CA GLY A 2 -25.45 -42.23 -18.31
C GLY A 2 -25.06 -41.84 -16.89
N ILE A 3 -25.13 -40.55 -16.58
CA ILE A 3 -25.03 -40.07 -15.20
C ILE A 3 -26.28 -40.57 -14.46
N SER A 4 -26.09 -41.37 -13.41
CA SER A 4 -27.18 -41.98 -12.64
C SER A 4 -28.04 -40.90 -11.96
N LEU A 5 -29.37 -41.07 -11.93
CA LEU A 5 -30.31 -40.16 -11.26
C LEU A 5 -29.96 -39.93 -9.77
N ALA A 6 -29.30 -40.89 -9.13
CA ALA A 6 -28.82 -40.74 -7.75
C ALA A 6 -27.59 -39.80 -7.65
N THR A 7 -26.75 -39.75 -8.69
CA THR A 7 -25.59 -38.85 -8.71
C THR A 7 -26.01 -37.40 -8.95
N THR A 8 -27.08 -37.16 -9.71
CA THR A 8 -27.62 -35.81 -9.93
C THR A 8 -28.33 -35.28 -8.68
N THR A 9 -29.09 -36.11 -7.96
CA THR A 9 -29.75 -35.69 -6.71
C THR A 9 -28.75 -35.38 -5.60
N VAL A 10 -27.72 -36.21 -5.42
CA VAL A 10 -26.63 -35.93 -4.46
C VAL A 10 -25.91 -34.63 -4.83
N GLY A 11 -25.65 -34.38 -6.12
CA GLY A 11 -25.06 -33.12 -6.58
C GLY A 11 -25.90 -31.89 -6.23
N LEU A 12 -27.23 -31.96 -6.41
CA LEU A 12 -28.14 -30.87 -6.06
C LEU A 12 -28.18 -30.60 -4.55
N TRP A 13 -28.14 -31.64 -3.71
CA TRP A 13 -28.06 -31.48 -2.26
C TRP A 13 -26.74 -30.85 -1.80
N VAL A 14 -25.61 -31.26 -2.37
CA VAL A 14 -24.31 -30.65 -2.05
C VAL A 14 -24.31 -29.18 -2.44
N LEU A 15 -24.85 -28.83 -3.61
CA LEU A 15 -24.98 -27.45 -4.06
C LEU A 15 -25.90 -26.64 -3.14
N SER A 16 -27.06 -27.18 -2.73
CA SER A 16 -27.99 -26.46 -1.85
C SER A 16 -27.38 -26.19 -0.47
N VAL A 17 -26.70 -27.19 0.13
CA VAL A 17 -25.98 -27.03 1.39
C VAL A 17 -24.88 -25.98 1.26
N ALA A 18 -24.10 -26.01 0.17
CA ALA A 18 -23.06 -25.02 -0.08
C ALA A 18 -23.63 -23.59 -0.20
N VAL A 19 -24.77 -23.43 -0.88
CA VAL A 19 -25.47 -22.14 -1.00
C VAL A 19 -25.98 -21.65 0.36
N LEU A 20 -26.56 -22.53 1.18
CA LEU A 20 -27.03 -22.17 2.52
C LEU A 20 -25.88 -21.75 3.43
N ILE A 21 -24.76 -22.49 3.42
CA ILE A 21 -23.55 -22.14 4.18
C ILE A 21 -23.03 -20.78 3.72
N TRP A 22 -23.00 -20.53 2.41
CA TRP A 22 -22.55 -19.26 1.85
C TRP A 22 -23.48 -18.10 2.24
N ALA A 23 -24.79 -18.27 2.09
CA ALA A 23 -25.79 -17.28 2.47
C ALA A 23 -25.71 -16.95 3.97
N TRP A 24 -25.54 -17.95 4.83
CA TRP A 24 -25.34 -17.76 6.27
C TRP A 24 -24.06 -16.97 6.57
N ARG A 25 -22.94 -17.30 5.91
CA ARG A 25 -21.68 -16.54 6.05
C ARG A 25 -21.84 -15.09 5.62
N VAL A 26 -22.54 -14.85 4.52
CA VAL A 26 -22.83 -13.50 4.01
C VAL A 26 -23.72 -12.72 4.99
N LEU A 27 -24.81 -13.31 5.48
CA LEU A 27 -25.68 -12.70 6.49
C LEU A 27 -24.91 -12.36 7.77
N ASN A 28 -24.07 -13.29 8.24
CA ASN A 28 -23.28 -13.08 9.44
C ASN A 28 -22.25 -11.95 9.25
N TRP A 29 -21.60 -11.89 8.09
CA TRP A 29 -20.62 -10.87 7.76
C TRP A 29 -21.24 -9.48 7.53
N LEU A 30 -22.35 -9.40 6.79
CA LEU A 30 -22.96 -8.13 6.38
C LEU A 30 -23.95 -7.56 7.39
N TRP A 31 -24.50 -8.36 8.31
CA TRP A 31 -25.56 -7.88 9.22
C TRP A 31 -25.27 -8.19 10.69
N LEU A 32 -25.13 -9.47 11.04
CA LEU A 32 -25.05 -9.88 12.44
C LEU A 32 -23.77 -9.39 13.13
N THR A 33 -22.62 -9.55 12.46
CA THR A 33 -21.32 -9.14 13.00
C THR A 33 -21.24 -7.62 13.18
N PRO A 34 -21.58 -6.78 12.17
CA PRO A 34 -21.64 -5.33 12.34
C PRO A 34 -22.51 -4.90 13.52
N LYS A 35 -23.75 -5.41 13.62
CA LYS A 35 -24.66 -5.04 14.73
C LYS A 35 -24.14 -5.48 16.10
N LYS A 36 -23.49 -6.65 16.18
CA LYS A 36 -22.89 -7.12 17.44
C LYS A 36 -21.70 -6.26 17.86
N LEU A 37 -20.84 -5.87 16.92
CA LEU A 37 -19.69 -5.00 17.19
C LEU A 37 -20.14 -3.59 17.58
N GLU A 38 -21.12 -3.03 16.87
CA GLU A 38 -21.70 -1.71 17.19
C GLU A 38 -22.20 -1.66 18.64
N ARG A 39 -23.00 -2.67 19.04
CA ARG A 39 -23.53 -2.75 20.41
C ARG A 39 -22.42 -2.85 21.46
N ARG A 40 -21.33 -3.56 21.17
CA ARG A 40 -20.19 -3.69 22.10
C ARG A 40 -19.49 -2.34 22.26
N LEU A 41 -19.11 -1.69 21.15
CA LEU A 41 -18.42 -0.41 21.21
C LEU A 41 -19.25 0.67 21.92
N ARG A 42 -20.56 0.72 21.69
CA ARG A 42 -21.45 1.65 22.39
C ARG A 42 -21.50 1.41 23.90
N LYS A 43 -21.39 0.17 24.36
CA LYS A 43 -21.28 -0.15 25.79
C LYS A 43 -19.96 0.29 26.40
N GLU A 44 -18.88 0.23 25.63
CA GLU A 44 -17.54 0.73 26.01
C GLU A 44 -17.41 2.26 25.87
N GLY A 45 -18.52 2.98 25.60
CA GLY A 45 -18.53 4.45 25.53
C GLY A 45 -18.13 5.05 24.18
N PHE A 46 -17.83 4.24 23.16
CA PHE A 46 -17.56 4.75 21.82
C PHE A 46 -18.85 5.15 21.11
N GLN A 47 -18.79 6.26 20.35
CA GLN A 47 -19.91 6.77 19.58
C GLN A 47 -19.63 6.87 18.09
N GLY A 48 -20.67 6.81 17.27
CA GLY A 48 -20.54 6.85 15.82
C GLY A 48 -21.88 6.64 15.13
N ASN A 49 -21.86 6.77 13.81
CA ASN A 49 -23.02 6.46 12.97
C ASN A 49 -23.46 5.02 13.18
N SER A 50 -24.76 4.80 13.23
CA SER A 50 -25.31 3.43 13.24
C SER A 50 -24.96 2.71 11.95
N TYR A 51 -24.72 1.40 12.02
CA TYR A 51 -24.37 0.63 10.82
C TYR A 51 -25.47 0.73 9.77
N ASN A 52 -25.13 1.30 8.62
CA ASN A 52 -25.95 1.31 7.41
C ASN A 52 -25.57 0.11 6.53
N PHE A 53 -26.57 -0.70 6.18
CA PHE A 53 -26.36 -1.93 5.44
C PHE A 53 -25.52 -1.69 4.19
N TRP A 54 -24.61 -2.64 3.96
CA TRP A 54 -23.72 -2.71 2.81
C TRP A 54 -22.63 -1.65 2.79
N TYR A 55 -22.98 -0.37 2.75
CA TYR A 55 -22.04 0.73 2.52
C TYR A 55 -21.44 1.33 3.79
N GLY A 56 -22.08 1.18 4.95
CA GLY A 56 -21.68 1.95 6.13
C GLY A 56 -21.66 3.45 5.81
N ASP A 57 -20.54 4.10 6.12
CA ASP A 57 -20.29 5.52 5.85
C ASP A 57 -19.57 5.76 4.51
N SER A 58 -19.20 4.70 3.77
CA SER A 58 -18.30 4.81 2.60
C SER A 58 -18.78 5.77 1.51
N LYS A 59 -20.11 5.84 1.27
CA LYS A 59 -20.68 6.76 0.27
C LYS A 59 -20.52 8.22 0.70
N GLN A 60 -20.88 8.53 1.94
CA GLN A 60 -20.73 9.87 2.51
C GLN A 60 -19.25 10.27 2.57
N MET A 61 -18.39 9.36 3.02
CA MET A 61 -16.94 9.54 3.03
C MET A 61 -16.42 9.91 1.64
N THR A 62 -16.79 9.16 0.60
CA THR A 62 -16.34 9.41 -0.77
C THR A 62 -16.81 10.78 -1.26
N LYS A 63 -18.07 11.14 -1.00
CA LYS A 63 -18.62 12.46 -1.33
C LYS A 63 -17.82 13.58 -0.67
N MET A 64 -17.57 13.50 0.63
CA MET A 64 -16.81 14.52 1.37
C MET A 64 -15.37 14.65 0.87
N ILE A 65 -14.71 13.53 0.56
CA ILE A 65 -13.35 13.55 0.01
C ILE A 65 -13.35 14.22 -1.37
N MET A 66 -14.33 13.93 -2.22
CA MET A 66 -14.46 14.57 -3.54
C MET A 66 -14.70 16.08 -3.41
N GLU A 67 -15.60 16.50 -2.53
CA GLU A 67 -15.90 17.91 -2.27
C GLU A 67 -14.72 18.67 -1.66
N ALA A 68 -13.94 18.03 -0.78
CA ALA A 68 -12.73 18.63 -0.24
C ALA A 68 -11.67 18.79 -1.33
N ARG A 69 -11.46 17.75 -2.16
CA ARG A 69 -10.50 17.75 -3.28
C ARG A 69 -10.84 18.69 -4.43
N SER A 70 -12.11 19.02 -4.61
CA SER A 70 -12.52 19.99 -5.64
C SER A 70 -12.21 21.43 -5.26
N LYS A 71 -11.91 21.70 -3.98
CA LYS A 71 -11.57 23.04 -3.49
C LYS A 71 -10.05 23.21 -3.44
N PRO A 72 -9.52 24.35 -3.91
CA PRO A 72 -8.10 24.63 -3.77
C PRO A 72 -7.73 24.75 -2.29
N MET A 73 -6.53 24.31 -1.94
CA MET A 73 -5.94 24.58 -0.63
C MET A 73 -5.23 25.92 -0.66
N ASN A 74 -5.21 26.62 0.47
CA ASN A 74 -4.37 27.80 0.62
C ASN A 74 -2.90 27.35 0.68
N PRO A 75 -2.01 27.84 -0.20
CA PRO A 75 -0.60 27.43 -0.20
C PRO A 75 0.14 27.72 1.10
N SER A 76 -0.35 28.67 1.91
CA SER A 76 0.24 29.04 3.19
C SER A 76 -0.37 28.30 4.40
N ASP A 77 -1.32 27.39 4.16
CA ASP A 77 -1.98 26.62 5.21
C ASP A 77 -1.38 25.22 5.31
N ASP A 78 -0.82 24.92 6.48
CA ASP A 78 -0.22 23.61 6.78
C ASP A 78 -1.28 22.58 7.24
N ASP A 79 -2.53 22.98 7.54
CA ASP A 79 -3.58 22.07 7.94
C ASP A 79 -4.20 21.32 6.76
N ILE A 80 -3.53 20.24 6.37
CA ILE A 80 -3.98 19.36 5.29
C ILE A 80 -5.14 18.43 5.71
N ALA A 81 -5.42 18.29 7.01
CA ALA A 81 -6.31 17.26 7.51
C ALA A 81 -7.76 17.40 6.99
N PRO A 82 -8.36 18.61 6.90
CA PRO A 82 -9.67 18.82 6.27
C PRO A 82 -9.73 18.37 4.82
N HIS A 83 -8.61 18.38 4.11
CA HIS A 83 -8.57 17.98 2.71
C HIS A 83 -8.40 16.46 2.53
N VAL A 84 -7.59 15.84 3.39
CA VAL A 84 -7.24 14.41 3.26
C VAL A 84 -8.25 13.51 3.98
N TYR A 85 -8.69 13.88 5.19
CA TYR A 85 -9.59 13.09 6.03
C TYR A 85 -10.81 13.87 6.54
N PRO A 86 -11.58 14.55 5.66
CA PRO A 86 -12.72 15.37 6.08
C PRO A 86 -13.77 14.58 6.88
N HIS A 87 -14.00 13.33 6.48
CA HIS A 87 -14.95 12.42 7.14
C HIS A 87 -14.53 12.07 8.58
N VAL A 88 -13.23 11.81 8.82
CA VAL A 88 -12.72 11.50 10.17
C VAL A 88 -12.90 12.71 11.09
N LEU A 89 -12.55 13.90 10.60
CA LEU A 89 -12.71 15.14 11.37
C LEU A 89 -14.19 15.43 11.69
N GLN A 90 -15.10 15.20 10.73
CA GLN A 90 -16.53 15.33 10.99
C GLN A 90 -17.02 14.33 12.04
N THR A 91 -16.56 13.08 11.99
CA THR A 91 -16.91 12.06 13.00
C THR A 91 -16.42 12.49 14.39
N ILE A 92 -15.17 12.96 14.50
CA ILE A 92 -14.61 13.44 15.77
C ILE A 92 -15.41 14.65 16.28
N LYS A 93 -15.80 15.57 15.40
CA LYS A 93 -16.62 16.73 15.77
C LYS A 93 -17.99 16.31 16.30
N ASN A 94 -18.61 15.31 15.70
CA ASN A 94 -19.97 14.89 16.04
C ASN A 94 -20.02 13.97 17.26
N TYR A 95 -19.01 13.11 17.45
CA TYR A 95 -19.03 12.00 18.40
C TYR A 95 -17.88 12.01 19.41
N GLY A 96 -16.95 12.96 19.27
CA GLY A 96 -15.77 13.06 20.12
C GLY A 96 -14.60 12.16 19.70
N LYS A 97 -13.56 12.18 20.53
CA LYS A 97 -12.27 11.51 20.29
C LYS A 97 -12.35 9.98 20.32
N ASN A 98 -13.29 9.42 21.08
CA ASN A 98 -13.56 7.98 21.16
C ASN A 98 -14.74 7.65 20.26
N SER A 99 -14.49 7.63 18.95
CA SER A 99 -15.54 7.43 17.96
C SER A 99 -15.23 6.30 16.98
N PHE A 100 -16.20 5.92 16.16
CA PHE A 100 -16.02 4.91 15.12
C PHE A 100 -16.73 5.28 13.82
N ILE A 101 -16.24 4.72 12.72
CA ILE A 101 -16.80 4.81 11.38
C ILE A 101 -16.95 3.43 10.74
N TRP A 102 -17.86 3.31 9.78
CA TRP A 102 -18.09 2.11 9.00
C TRP A 102 -17.54 2.25 7.58
N LEU A 103 -16.62 1.37 7.19
CA LEU A 103 -16.16 1.21 5.81
C LEU A 103 -16.79 -0.05 5.21
N GLY A 104 -17.96 0.12 4.60
CA GLY A 104 -18.81 -1.04 4.27
C GLY A 104 -19.18 -1.79 5.55
N PRO A 105 -19.08 -3.13 5.61
CA PRO A 105 -19.31 -3.91 6.83
C PRO A 105 -18.15 -3.87 7.83
N ILE A 106 -17.06 -3.14 7.52
CA ILE A 106 -15.85 -3.12 8.35
C ILE A 106 -15.89 -1.91 9.29
N LEU A 107 -15.86 -2.18 10.59
CA LEU A 107 -15.78 -1.17 11.64
C LEU A 107 -14.34 -0.64 11.78
N ARG A 108 -14.20 0.68 11.96
CA ARG A 108 -12.94 1.36 12.25
C ARG A 108 -13.12 2.24 13.47
N VAL A 109 -12.32 2.00 14.49
CA VAL A 109 -12.29 2.82 15.70
C VAL A 109 -11.27 3.94 15.50
N ILE A 110 -11.65 5.15 15.90
CA ILE A 110 -10.79 6.32 15.95
C ILE A 110 -10.27 6.44 17.38
N ILE A 111 -8.95 6.46 17.52
CA ILE A 111 -8.26 6.56 18.81
C ILE A 111 -7.35 7.77 18.71
N MET A 112 -7.51 8.71 19.63
CA MET A 112 -6.74 9.96 19.67
C MET A 112 -5.97 10.13 20.98
N ASP A 113 -6.16 9.22 21.94
CA ASP A 113 -5.40 9.22 23.18
C ASP A 113 -3.98 8.70 22.93
N SER A 114 -2.97 9.48 23.33
CA SER A 114 -1.57 9.19 23.01
C SER A 114 -1.04 7.95 23.73
N GLU A 115 -1.53 7.67 24.95
CA GLU A 115 -1.13 6.49 25.71
C GLU A 115 -1.72 5.22 25.07
N GLN A 116 -3.00 5.26 24.68
CA GLN A 116 -3.63 4.16 23.95
C GLN A 116 -2.98 3.92 22.59
N ILE A 117 -2.64 4.99 21.85
CA ILE A 117 -1.90 4.88 20.59
C ILE A 117 -0.56 4.18 20.85
N LYS A 118 0.21 4.64 21.83
CA LYS A 118 1.50 4.03 22.19
C LYS A 118 1.35 2.55 22.53
N ASP A 119 0.34 2.18 23.31
CA ASP A 119 0.07 0.78 23.68
C ASP A 119 -0.25 -0.09 22.45
N ILE A 120 -1.09 0.41 21.54
CA ILE A 120 -1.43 -0.30 20.29
C ILE A 120 -0.18 -0.52 19.44
N PHE A 121 0.65 0.51 19.28
CA PHE A 121 1.89 0.41 18.49
C PHE A 121 2.97 -0.46 19.15
N ASN A 122 2.93 -0.65 20.47
CA ASN A 122 3.81 -1.59 21.17
C ASN A 122 3.32 -3.05 21.10
N LYS A 123 2.01 -3.26 20.97
CA LYS A 123 1.37 -4.59 20.95
C LYS A 123 1.06 -5.05 19.53
N ILE A 124 2.06 -5.02 18.64
CA ILE A 124 1.91 -5.34 17.20
C ILE A 124 1.36 -6.74 16.91
N TYR A 125 1.50 -7.70 17.84
CA TYR A 125 0.97 -9.06 17.70
C TYR A 125 -0.51 -9.16 18.09
N GLU A 126 -1.02 -8.25 18.93
CA GLU A 126 -2.43 -8.16 19.30
C GLU A 126 -3.22 -7.28 18.31
N PHE A 127 -2.56 -6.26 17.77
CA PHE A 127 -3.11 -5.32 16.78
C PHE A 127 -2.42 -5.48 15.42
N PRO A 128 -2.76 -6.53 14.65
CA PRO A 128 -2.21 -6.72 13.32
C PRO A 128 -2.66 -5.60 12.38
N LYS A 129 -1.90 -5.36 11.30
CA LYS A 129 -2.27 -4.38 10.28
C LYS A 129 -3.65 -4.72 9.71
N PRO A 130 -4.47 -3.69 9.42
CA PRO A 130 -5.81 -3.92 8.93
C PRO A 130 -5.78 -4.65 7.58
N HIS A 131 -6.57 -5.73 7.47
CA HIS A 131 -6.83 -6.33 6.18
C HIS A 131 -7.54 -5.32 5.27
N THR A 132 -6.87 -4.93 4.19
CA THR A 132 -7.40 -4.00 3.19
C THR A 132 -7.82 -4.76 1.92
N ASN A 133 -8.31 -4.01 0.92
CA ASN A 133 -8.64 -4.57 -0.39
C ASN A 133 -7.43 -5.37 -0.93
N PRO A 134 -7.59 -6.65 -1.29
CA PRO A 134 -6.48 -7.52 -1.67
C PRO A 134 -5.75 -7.08 -2.94
N PHE A 135 -6.30 -6.16 -3.74
CA PHE A 135 -5.56 -5.52 -4.83
C PHE A 135 -4.35 -4.72 -4.35
N ILE A 136 -4.28 -4.33 -3.06
CA ILE A 136 -3.08 -3.72 -2.48
C ILE A 136 -1.83 -4.58 -2.68
N LYS A 137 -2.00 -5.91 -2.72
CA LYS A 137 -0.91 -6.86 -2.91
C LYS A 137 -0.30 -6.82 -4.31
N LEU A 138 -0.97 -6.18 -5.27
CA LEU A 138 -0.42 -5.91 -6.60
C LEU A 138 0.46 -4.65 -6.63
N LEU A 139 0.40 -3.82 -5.58
CA LEU A 139 1.27 -2.64 -5.45
C LEU A 139 2.47 -2.91 -4.58
N ALA A 140 2.23 -3.53 -3.43
CA ALA A 140 3.27 -3.83 -2.45
C ALA A 140 2.99 -5.14 -1.74
N THR A 141 4.02 -5.99 -1.68
CA THR A 141 4.12 -7.14 -0.78
C THR A 141 5.39 -6.99 0.06
N GLY A 142 5.69 -7.93 0.94
CA GLY A 142 6.87 -7.86 1.81
C GLY A 142 6.61 -7.13 3.11
N ILE A 143 7.56 -6.36 3.62
CA ILE A 143 7.53 -5.77 4.98
C ILE A 143 6.27 -4.92 5.23
N ALA A 144 5.75 -4.26 4.20
CA ALA A 144 4.51 -3.49 4.30
C ALA A 144 3.28 -4.37 4.62
N ASP A 145 3.18 -5.57 4.04
CA ASP A 145 2.03 -6.49 4.15
C ASP A 145 2.24 -7.63 5.16
N TYR A 146 3.47 -8.11 5.32
CA TYR A 146 3.79 -9.25 6.18
C TYR A 146 3.59 -8.93 7.66
N GLU A 147 3.29 -9.97 8.42
CA GLU A 147 3.11 -9.97 9.87
C GLU A 147 3.94 -11.08 10.53
N GLY A 148 4.02 -11.03 11.86
CA GLY A 148 4.59 -12.10 12.68
C GLY A 148 6.05 -12.44 12.32
N GLU A 149 6.37 -13.73 12.34
CA GLU A 149 7.73 -14.22 12.06
C GLU A 149 8.20 -13.89 10.64
N LYS A 150 7.30 -13.92 9.64
CA LYS A 150 7.65 -13.59 8.26
C LYS A 150 8.08 -12.12 8.16
N TRP A 151 7.36 -11.22 8.83
CA TRP A 151 7.76 -9.82 8.94
C TRP A 151 9.10 -9.66 9.65
N ALA A 152 9.28 -10.30 10.80
CA ALA A 152 10.51 -10.20 11.60
C ALA A 152 11.75 -10.67 10.80
N LYS A 153 11.61 -11.78 10.06
CA LYS A 153 12.65 -12.32 9.17
C LYS A 153 13.03 -11.32 8.07
N HIS A 154 12.06 -10.76 7.35
CA HIS A 154 12.33 -9.80 6.28
C HIS A 154 12.89 -8.48 6.81
N ARG A 155 12.41 -8.01 7.97
CA ARG A 155 12.93 -6.81 8.62
C ARG A 155 14.39 -6.98 9.05
N LYS A 156 14.75 -8.15 9.61
CA LYS A 156 16.14 -8.49 9.95
C LYS A 156 17.06 -8.48 8.74
N ILE A 157 16.58 -8.92 7.58
CA ILE A 157 17.36 -8.92 6.32
C ILE A 157 17.63 -7.49 5.83
N ILE A 158 16.65 -6.60 5.89
CA ILE A 158 16.77 -5.25 5.31
C ILE A 158 17.45 -4.23 6.23
N ASN A 159 17.29 -4.36 7.55
CA ASN A 159 17.77 -3.38 8.53
C ASN A 159 19.26 -3.00 8.38
N PRO A 160 20.21 -3.91 8.09
CA PRO A 160 21.62 -3.55 7.90
C PRO A 160 21.87 -2.54 6.77
N ALA A 161 21.02 -2.52 5.73
CA ALA A 161 21.14 -1.55 4.63
C ALA A 161 20.76 -0.13 5.06
N PHE A 162 19.96 0.01 6.12
CA PHE A 162 19.51 1.29 6.68
C PHE A 162 20.30 1.72 7.93
N ASN A 163 21.46 1.11 8.17
CA ASN A 163 22.38 1.60 9.20
C ASN A 163 23.00 2.95 8.78
N ILE A 164 23.24 3.84 9.74
CA ILE A 164 23.76 5.19 9.49
C ILE A 164 25.05 5.22 8.67
N GLU A 165 25.97 4.28 8.89
CA GLU A 165 27.22 4.21 8.14
C GLU A 165 26.99 3.82 6.67
N LYS A 166 25.92 3.08 6.38
CA LYS A 166 25.52 2.74 5.01
C LYS A 166 24.75 3.88 4.35
N LEU A 167 23.93 4.60 5.11
CA LEU A 167 23.25 5.80 4.64
C LEU A 167 24.25 6.91 4.25
N LYS A 168 25.33 7.09 5.01
CA LYS A 168 26.41 8.05 4.66
C LYS A 168 27.00 7.79 3.28
N LEU A 169 27.11 6.53 2.86
CA LEU A 169 27.62 6.16 1.52
C LEU A 169 26.66 6.57 0.40
N MET A 170 25.38 6.80 0.69
CA MET A 170 24.36 7.23 -0.29
C MET A 170 24.31 8.75 -0.45
N LEU A 171 24.87 9.52 0.48
CA LEU A 171 24.83 10.99 0.47
C LEU A 171 25.37 11.62 -0.83
N PRO A 172 26.49 11.16 -1.42
CA PRO A 172 26.98 11.73 -2.68
C PRO A 172 25.96 11.61 -3.80
N THR A 173 25.24 10.48 -3.86
CA THR A 173 24.17 10.25 -4.83
C THR A 173 22.99 11.17 -4.59
N PHE A 174 22.57 11.37 -3.33
CA PHE A 174 21.50 12.32 -3.02
C PHE A 174 21.88 13.74 -3.43
N TYR A 175 23.12 14.16 -3.13
CA TYR A 175 23.63 15.48 -3.49
C TYR A 175 23.65 15.67 -5.02
N GLN A 176 24.12 14.68 -5.76
CA GLN A 176 24.13 14.72 -7.21
C GLN A 176 22.71 14.83 -7.78
N SER A 177 21.78 13.97 -7.36
CA SER A 177 20.37 14.03 -7.80
C SER A 177 19.71 15.37 -7.47
N SER A 178 20.03 15.96 -6.31
CA SER A 178 19.54 17.29 -5.91
C SER A 178 20.09 18.39 -6.83
N ASN A 179 21.39 18.36 -7.11
CA ASN A 179 22.02 19.32 -8.02
C ASN A 179 21.48 19.19 -9.45
N ASP A 180 21.25 17.98 -9.94
CA ASP A 180 20.66 17.73 -11.26
C ASP A 180 19.25 18.35 -11.34
N MET A 181 18.44 18.21 -10.29
CA MET A 181 17.11 18.82 -10.20
C MET A 181 17.19 20.36 -10.15
N ILE A 182 18.01 20.93 -9.27
CA ILE A 182 18.16 22.38 -9.13
C ILE A 182 18.71 23.00 -10.42
N SER A 183 19.62 22.33 -11.12
CA SER A 183 20.16 22.80 -12.40
C SER A 183 19.08 22.89 -13.47
N LYS A 184 18.16 21.91 -13.51
CA LYS A 184 16.98 21.97 -14.41
C LYS A 184 16.07 23.13 -14.06
N TRP A 185 15.85 23.42 -12.78
CA TRP A 185 15.05 24.57 -12.36
C TRP A 185 15.71 25.89 -12.75
N LYS A 186 17.02 26.03 -12.53
CA LYS A 186 17.79 27.22 -12.94
C LYS A 186 17.72 27.47 -14.45
N ALA A 187 17.71 26.40 -15.26
CA ALA A 187 17.59 26.52 -16.71
C ALA A 187 16.21 27.00 -17.18
N LEU A 188 15.17 26.95 -16.35
CA LEU A 188 13.84 27.48 -16.65
C LEU A 188 13.71 28.98 -16.37
N VAL A 189 14.66 29.56 -15.61
CA VAL A 189 14.64 30.95 -15.19
C VAL A 189 15.65 31.74 -16.02
N SER A 190 15.21 32.82 -16.66
CA SER A 190 16.11 33.79 -17.29
C SER A 190 17.04 34.42 -16.24
N PRO A 191 18.27 34.85 -16.58
CA PRO A 191 19.26 35.33 -15.60
C PRO A 191 18.75 36.39 -14.61
N ASP A 192 17.84 37.27 -15.03
CA ASP A 192 17.25 38.35 -14.21
C ASP A 192 15.75 38.14 -13.93
N GLY A 193 15.23 36.95 -14.22
CA GLY A 193 13.80 36.64 -14.17
C GLY A 193 13.37 35.94 -12.89
N THR A 194 12.06 35.90 -12.69
CA THR A 194 11.39 34.96 -11.79
C THR A 194 10.48 34.06 -12.62
N CYS A 195 10.32 32.80 -12.20
CA CYS A 195 9.32 31.92 -12.79
C CYS A 195 8.52 31.22 -11.69
N GLU A 196 7.23 31.04 -11.92
CA GLU A 196 6.42 30.10 -11.15
C GLU A 196 6.68 28.69 -11.67
N LEU A 197 6.91 27.73 -10.77
CA LEU A 197 7.26 26.36 -11.12
C LEU A 197 6.45 25.37 -10.30
N ASP A 198 5.76 24.46 -10.99
CA ASP A 198 5.24 23.25 -10.35
C ASP A 198 6.40 22.30 -10.00
N VAL A 199 6.75 22.27 -8.72
CA VAL A 199 7.85 21.43 -8.21
C VAL A 199 7.44 19.98 -8.04
N TRP A 200 6.14 19.63 -8.06
CA TRP A 200 5.69 18.28 -7.74
C TRP A 200 6.25 17.20 -8.68
N PRO A 201 6.21 17.35 -10.02
CA PRO A 201 6.83 16.39 -10.92
C PRO A 201 8.35 16.29 -10.71
N SER A 202 9.00 17.41 -10.38
CA SER A 202 10.45 17.45 -10.13
C SER A 202 10.82 16.68 -8.87
N LEU A 203 10.06 16.83 -7.77
CA LEU A 203 10.26 16.11 -6.51
C LEU A 203 9.99 14.60 -6.66
N GLN A 204 8.97 14.22 -7.44
CA GLN A 204 8.71 12.83 -7.79
C GLN A 204 9.90 12.22 -8.55
N ASN A 205 10.37 12.91 -9.60
CA ASN A 205 11.51 12.48 -10.39
C ASN A 205 12.80 12.39 -9.56
N PHE A 206 13.06 13.36 -8.69
CA PHE A 206 14.20 13.35 -7.76
C PHE A 206 14.18 12.12 -6.85
N THR A 207 13.02 11.83 -6.23
CA THR A 207 12.87 10.65 -5.36
C THR A 207 13.08 9.35 -6.13
N CYS A 208 12.55 9.27 -7.36
CA CYS A 208 12.75 8.12 -8.25
C CYS A 208 14.23 7.92 -8.61
N ASP A 209 14.93 9.00 -8.95
CA ASP A 209 16.36 8.98 -9.29
C ASP A 209 17.21 8.53 -8.10
N VAL A 210 16.97 9.10 -6.93
CA VAL A 210 17.63 8.73 -5.68
C VAL A 210 17.48 7.23 -5.41
N ILE A 211 16.26 6.69 -5.46
CA ILE A 211 16.02 5.26 -5.20
C ILE A 211 16.66 4.40 -6.30
N SER A 212 16.57 4.80 -7.58
CA SER A 212 17.17 4.06 -8.69
C SER A 212 18.68 3.91 -8.53
N ARG A 213 19.37 5.00 -8.24
CA ARG A 213 20.83 5.00 -8.08
C ARG A 213 21.27 4.28 -6.81
N THR A 214 20.57 4.46 -5.70
CA THR A 214 21.03 3.95 -4.39
C THR A 214 20.55 2.53 -4.07
N ALA A 215 19.31 2.18 -4.39
CA ALA A 215 18.75 0.86 -4.10
C ALA A 215 18.99 -0.12 -5.26
N PHE A 216 18.74 0.30 -6.50
CA PHE A 216 18.86 -0.57 -7.66
C PHE A 216 20.26 -0.55 -8.28
N GLY A 217 21.03 0.52 -8.08
CA GLY A 217 22.32 0.70 -8.74
C GLY A 217 22.19 0.76 -10.26
N CYS A 218 21.03 1.23 -10.75
CA CYS A 218 20.71 1.34 -12.17
C CYS A 218 20.65 2.80 -12.61
N SER A 219 20.53 3.03 -13.92
CA SER A 219 20.29 4.37 -14.44
C SER A 219 18.88 4.86 -14.09
N TYR A 220 18.68 6.17 -14.19
CA TYR A 220 17.39 6.82 -13.96
C TYR A 220 16.29 6.25 -14.87
N GLU A 221 16.62 5.95 -16.13
CA GLU A 221 15.67 5.53 -17.16
C GLU A 221 15.02 4.17 -16.84
N GLU A 222 15.80 3.22 -16.31
CA GLU A 222 15.29 1.90 -15.94
C GLU A 222 14.36 1.97 -14.73
N GLY A 223 14.70 2.80 -13.74
CA GLY A 223 13.83 3.05 -12.60
C GLY A 223 12.56 3.80 -13.01
N LYS A 224 12.68 4.82 -13.87
CA LYS A 224 11.58 5.68 -14.30
C LYS A 224 10.38 4.87 -14.82
N ARG A 225 10.61 3.88 -15.69
CA ARG A 225 9.53 3.00 -16.19
C ARG A 225 8.80 2.27 -15.07
N ILE A 226 9.54 1.74 -14.08
CA ILE A 226 8.94 1.04 -12.93
C ILE A 226 8.06 2.01 -12.13
N PHE A 227 8.53 3.23 -11.87
CA PHE A 227 7.78 4.22 -11.11
C PHE A 227 6.54 4.73 -11.85
N GLU A 228 6.60 4.90 -13.17
CA GLU A 228 5.43 5.24 -14.00
C GLU A 228 4.36 4.15 -13.92
N LEU A 229 4.76 2.88 -14.03
CA LEU A 229 3.86 1.74 -13.86
C LEU A 229 3.28 1.68 -12.44
N LEU A 230 4.09 1.92 -11.40
CA LEU A 230 3.62 1.98 -10.01
C LEU A 230 2.62 3.12 -9.77
N LYS A 231 2.80 4.28 -10.42
CA LYS A 231 1.86 5.40 -10.37
C LYS A 231 0.50 4.99 -10.95
N VAL A 232 0.49 4.43 -12.16
CA VAL A 232 -0.75 3.94 -12.79
C VAL A 232 -1.41 2.85 -11.95
N GLN A 233 -0.62 1.90 -11.42
CA GLN A 233 -1.11 0.84 -10.55
C GLN A 233 -1.77 1.39 -9.28
N THR A 234 -1.17 2.42 -8.67
CA THR A 234 -1.68 3.09 -7.47
C THR A 234 -3.03 3.74 -7.75
N GLU A 235 -3.17 4.45 -8.88
CA GLU A 235 -4.43 5.08 -9.28
C GLU A 235 -5.56 4.06 -9.48
N LEU A 236 -5.27 2.92 -10.12
CA LEU A 236 -6.24 1.84 -10.32
C LEU A 236 -6.66 1.22 -8.99
N ILE A 237 -5.73 1.02 -8.05
CA ILE A 237 -6.03 0.49 -6.72
C ILE A 237 -6.85 1.48 -5.89
N VAL A 238 -6.55 2.78 -5.96
CA VAL A 238 -7.35 3.82 -5.29
C VAL A 238 -8.80 3.80 -5.80
N LYS A 239 -9.01 3.69 -7.12
CA LYS A 239 -10.34 3.52 -7.71
C LYS A 239 -11.02 2.23 -7.24
N ALA A 240 -10.29 1.12 -7.21
CA ALA A 240 -10.82 -0.16 -6.73
C ALA A 240 -11.20 -0.14 -5.24
N LYS A 241 -10.51 0.66 -4.41
CA LYS A 241 -10.82 0.84 -2.98
C LYS A 241 -12.07 1.69 -2.71
N GLN A 242 -12.53 2.48 -3.67
CA GLN A 242 -13.77 3.25 -3.54
C GLN A 242 -15.02 2.36 -3.59
N SER A 243 -14.89 1.12 -4.07
CA SER A 243 -15.95 0.12 -4.06
C SER A 243 -15.74 -0.91 -2.95
N ILE A 244 -16.84 -1.46 -2.43
CA ILE A 244 -16.79 -2.56 -1.46
C ILE A 244 -16.20 -3.79 -2.15
N TYR A 245 -15.17 -4.36 -1.55
CA TYR A 245 -14.58 -5.58 -2.05
C TYR A 245 -15.41 -6.81 -1.62
N PHE A 246 -15.86 -7.60 -2.58
CA PHE A 246 -16.41 -8.93 -2.33
C PHE A 246 -15.31 -9.99 -2.46
N PRO A 247 -15.18 -10.89 -1.48
CA PRO A 247 -14.28 -12.04 -1.59
C PRO A 247 -14.47 -12.77 -2.91
N GLY A 248 -13.37 -12.98 -3.65
CA GLY A 248 -13.37 -13.68 -4.93
C GLY A 248 -13.38 -12.78 -6.17
N LEU A 249 -13.85 -11.53 -6.09
CA LEU A 249 -13.91 -10.63 -7.27
C LEU A 249 -12.55 -10.37 -7.93
N ARG A 250 -11.45 -10.49 -7.16
CA ARG A 250 -10.08 -10.34 -7.68
C ARG A 250 -9.69 -11.39 -8.73
N PHE A 251 -10.41 -12.52 -8.76
CA PHE A 251 -10.15 -13.61 -9.69
C PHE A 251 -10.98 -13.48 -10.96
N LEU A 252 -12.04 -12.67 -10.96
CA LEU A 252 -12.84 -12.44 -12.15
C LEU A 252 -12.03 -11.70 -13.23
N PRO A 253 -12.19 -12.06 -14.51
CA PRO A 253 -11.44 -11.50 -15.62
C PRO A 253 -12.00 -10.14 -16.09
N THR A 254 -12.23 -9.20 -15.16
CA THR A 254 -12.66 -7.84 -15.49
C THR A 254 -11.54 -7.06 -16.20
N SER A 255 -11.88 -6.05 -16.99
CA SER A 255 -10.90 -5.18 -17.65
C SER A 255 -9.93 -4.54 -16.64
N LEU A 256 -10.46 -4.05 -15.52
CA LEU A 256 -9.67 -3.47 -14.43
C LEU A 256 -8.69 -4.49 -13.82
N ASN A 257 -9.16 -5.71 -13.53
CA ASN A 257 -8.32 -6.75 -12.93
C ASN A 257 -7.23 -7.22 -13.90
N LYS A 258 -7.56 -7.38 -15.18
CA LYS A 258 -6.60 -7.75 -16.23
C LYS A 258 -5.49 -6.69 -16.33
N LYS A 259 -5.88 -5.42 -16.43
CA LYS A 259 -4.93 -4.30 -16.51
C LYS A 259 -4.00 -4.22 -15.30
N MET A 260 -4.54 -4.35 -14.08
CA MET A 260 -3.72 -4.36 -12.86
C MET A 260 -2.77 -5.56 -12.79
N LYS A 261 -3.18 -6.74 -13.28
CA LYS A 261 -2.32 -7.93 -13.34
C LYS A 261 -1.21 -7.79 -14.37
N GLU A 262 -1.51 -7.20 -15.52
CA GLU A 262 -0.54 -6.93 -16.59
C GLU A 262 0.52 -5.93 -16.13
N ILE A 263 0.12 -4.79 -15.56
CA ILE A 263 1.06 -3.80 -15.00
C ILE A 263 1.94 -4.44 -13.91
N ASN A 264 1.37 -5.23 -13.01
CA ASN A 264 2.16 -5.94 -12.00
C ASN A 264 3.16 -6.91 -12.64
N LYS A 265 2.79 -7.63 -13.70
CA LYS A 265 3.71 -8.53 -14.43
C LYS A 265 4.88 -7.74 -15.05
N ASP A 266 4.61 -6.58 -15.64
CA ASP A 266 5.64 -5.73 -16.24
C ASP A 266 6.60 -5.16 -15.20
N ILE A 267 6.09 -4.74 -14.04
CA ILE A 267 6.90 -4.31 -12.90
C ILE A 267 7.81 -5.45 -12.43
N GLN A 268 7.25 -6.65 -12.20
CA GLN A 268 8.03 -7.81 -11.75
C GLN A 268 9.10 -8.22 -12.77
N THR A 269 8.77 -8.16 -14.07
CA THR A 269 9.72 -8.46 -15.14
C THR A 269 10.87 -7.46 -15.14
N SER A 270 10.57 -6.16 -15.01
CA SER A 270 11.58 -5.10 -14.97
C SER A 270 12.48 -5.22 -13.73
N LEU A 271 11.91 -5.51 -12.56
CA LEU A 271 12.68 -5.74 -11.32
C LEU A 271 13.58 -6.97 -11.44
N THR A 272 13.08 -8.06 -12.03
CA THR A 272 13.87 -9.28 -12.25
C THR A 272 15.10 -9.02 -13.12
N VAL A 273 14.97 -8.19 -14.16
CA VAL A 273 16.10 -7.79 -15.01
C VAL A 273 17.18 -7.05 -14.19
N ILE A 274 16.76 -6.12 -13.31
CA ILE A 274 17.68 -5.39 -12.44
C ILE A 274 18.38 -6.34 -11.46
N ILE A 275 17.62 -7.24 -10.82
CA ILE A 275 18.16 -8.22 -9.86
C ILE A 275 19.21 -9.11 -10.53
N ASN A 276 18.88 -9.72 -11.67
CA ASN A 276 19.78 -10.62 -12.39
C ASN A 276 21.07 -9.91 -12.83
N ARG A 277 20.98 -8.63 -13.22
CA ARG A 277 22.17 -7.83 -13.56
C ARG A 277 23.06 -7.61 -12.35
N ARG A 278 22.47 -7.30 -11.20
CA ARG A 278 23.21 -7.05 -9.95
C ARG A 278 23.87 -8.32 -9.44
N GLU A 279 23.20 -9.47 -9.54
CA GLU A 279 23.78 -10.77 -9.22
C GLU A 279 25.00 -11.09 -10.08
N LYS A 280 24.89 -10.93 -11.40
CA LYS A 280 26.03 -11.14 -12.32
C LYS A 280 27.20 -10.20 -12.03
N ALA A 281 26.94 -8.92 -11.75
CA ALA A 281 27.99 -7.98 -11.39
C ALA A 281 28.69 -8.37 -10.07
N MET A 282 27.94 -8.88 -9.10
CA MET A 282 28.50 -9.39 -7.85
C MET A 282 29.37 -10.62 -8.05
N GLU A 283 28.95 -11.57 -8.89
CA GLU A 283 29.76 -12.76 -9.22
C GLU A 283 31.08 -12.37 -9.89
N ALA A 284 31.04 -11.44 -10.85
CA ALA A 284 32.25 -10.93 -11.50
C ALA A 284 33.21 -10.25 -10.50
N ASP A 285 32.70 -9.42 -9.59
CA ASP A 285 33.51 -8.76 -8.56
C ASP A 285 34.18 -9.76 -7.60
N ILE A 286 33.53 -10.89 -7.32
CA ILE A 286 34.09 -11.97 -6.50
C ILE A 286 35.24 -12.66 -7.25
N LEU A 287 35.05 -12.94 -8.54
CA LEU A 287 36.07 -13.61 -9.38
C LEU A 287 37.32 -12.75 -9.60
N ILE A 288 37.18 -11.43 -9.63
CA ILE A 288 38.29 -10.48 -9.86
C ILE A 288 39.07 -10.19 -8.56
N GLY A 289 38.66 -10.72 -7.41
CA GLY A 289 39.37 -10.54 -6.12
C GLY A 289 39.31 -9.12 -5.56
N ASN A 290 38.41 -8.27 -6.08
CA ASN A 290 38.30 -6.88 -5.66
C ASN A 290 37.57 -6.78 -4.30
N HIS A 291 38.31 -6.94 -3.20
CA HIS A 291 37.79 -6.78 -1.85
C HIS A 291 37.55 -5.31 -1.46
N ARG A 292 36.67 -4.60 -2.19
CA ARG A 292 36.12 -3.32 -1.70
C ARG A 292 35.12 -3.58 -0.58
N GLN A 293 35.55 -3.32 0.65
CA GLN A 293 34.80 -3.49 1.91
C GLN A 293 33.44 -2.73 1.97
N GLY A 294 33.18 -1.79 1.04
CA GLY A 294 31.96 -0.98 0.99
C GLY A 294 30.69 -1.72 0.52
N MET A 295 30.80 -2.72 -0.37
CA MET A 295 29.64 -3.40 -0.99
C MET A 295 29.19 -4.67 -0.27
N ARG A 296 29.69 -4.95 0.95
CA ARG A 296 29.24 -6.12 1.73
C ARG A 296 27.80 -6.04 2.24
N SER A 297 27.14 -4.87 2.20
CA SER A 297 25.75 -4.74 2.66
C SER A 297 24.71 -5.27 1.69
N PHE A 298 25.01 -5.32 0.40
CA PHE A 298 24.15 -5.98 -0.59
C PHE A 298 24.46 -7.48 -0.77
N LYS A 299 25.58 -7.98 -0.20
CA LYS A 299 25.95 -9.41 -0.20
C LYS A 299 24.88 -10.35 0.38
N PHE A 300 23.90 -9.85 1.12
CA PHE A 300 22.88 -10.66 1.80
C PHE A 300 21.45 -10.54 1.26
N LEU A 301 21.16 -9.53 0.43
CA LEU A 301 19.79 -9.25 -0.03
C LEU A 301 19.44 -9.97 -1.35
N ALA A 302 20.41 -10.15 -2.26
CA ALA A 302 20.17 -10.85 -3.53
C ALA A 302 20.15 -12.38 -3.34
N ALA A 303 21.20 -12.95 -2.74
CA ALA A 303 21.36 -14.41 -2.59
C ALA A 303 20.29 -15.11 -1.72
N LYS A 304 19.50 -14.36 -0.94
CA LYS A 304 18.42 -14.91 -0.08
C LYS A 304 17.01 -14.68 -0.63
N ASN A 305 16.85 -13.88 -1.67
CA ASN A 305 15.55 -13.67 -2.32
C ASN A 305 15.17 -14.85 -3.23
N GLN A 306 16.15 -15.55 -3.82
CA GLN A 306 15.91 -16.75 -4.63
C GLN A 306 15.28 -17.90 -3.81
N THR A 307 15.54 -17.95 -2.49
CA THR A 307 15.03 -18.99 -1.56
C THR A 307 13.77 -18.56 -0.78
N LEU A 308 13.21 -17.39 -1.08
CA LEU A 308 12.05 -16.81 -0.38
C LEU A 308 10.87 -16.47 -1.30
N MET A 309 10.98 -16.86 -2.59
CA MET A 309 9.91 -16.78 -3.58
C MET A 309 9.00 -18.03 -3.58
N ASP A 310 9.30 -19.04 -2.74
CA ASP A 310 8.44 -20.19 -2.43
C ASP A 310 7.82 -20.05 -1.02
#